data_AF-A0A2V2VP24-F1
#
_entry.id   AF-A0A2V2VP24-F1
#
_cell.length_a   1.000
_cell.length_b   1.000
_cell.length_c   1.000
_cell.angle_alpha   90.00
_cell.angle_beta   90.00
_cell.angle_gamma   90.00
#
_symmetry.space_group_name_H-M   'P 1'
#
loop_
_entity.id
_entity.type
_entity.pdbx_description
1 polymer ?
#
loop_
_entity_poly.entity_id
_entity_poly.type
_entity_poly.pdbx_seq_one_letter_code
_entity_poly.pdbx_strand_id
1 'polypeptide(L)'
;MVARIRVSSAGDVRAAMDTIVKNYEKYFASVLCEKQPTPEQEATPSYLPDTVVLQLYRDDGEAEFVDYMDANSLTFVALGDAERPALCGIDATAQLHHERTRRALLSAAGIVSSIRRLRLRVPFGMSELSELLRRAYNTEKGNRNNSLNGSTETVLLTQAFSDAVWAEESFHCLSMTRRVGNILGSTGIGSVTRDLAVDKWRLDQDIMELRDELMIPRTVYDHRHFSYESNRPISGMEEEWMKRINAIESSREEARERQPSVFCERANHEAEKMTKELEQRSGTTLDELERTLEAKKRENSALQADRESRIRDYEQTLEKIRKKKQDEESASERLRQEMQQLEQELSLRQSAIETKKKQLEMIQLDRAKGREAVMRERQSIQAMRKTVLEERRRQRRQWIHQIREMNAKVLEQVRLLAEERKKKREQATAKEDAAERALAADIKMIEGYLPKLISLEDIPVNPEETGIIRRQFDEVFTQEEQTYLARLEEEKSRKEKLERGLEVYRQRMLDDYVAKKNEKLHDAETKEHHLSSLVDQVLN
;
A
#
# COMPACT_ATOMS: atom_id res chain seq x y z
N MET A 1 28.60 -14.41 5.87
CA MET A 1 28.57 -13.10 6.55
C MET A 1 27.12 -12.89 7.05
N VAL A 2 26.86 -13.05 8.34
CA VAL A 2 25.49 -13.02 8.90
C VAL A 2 25.36 -11.79 9.78
N ALA A 3 24.70 -10.75 9.26
CA ALA A 3 24.29 -9.58 10.03
C ALA A 3 22.76 -9.56 10.07
N ARG A 4 22.16 -9.73 11.26
CA ARG A 4 20.72 -9.52 11.46
C ARG A 4 20.51 -8.02 11.60
N ILE A 5 19.82 -7.42 10.63
CA ILE A 5 19.53 -5.98 10.63
C ILE A 5 18.06 -5.80 11.00
N ARG A 6 17.78 -5.01 12.04
CA ARG A 6 16.41 -4.64 12.42
C ARG A 6 15.94 -3.52 11.51
N VAL A 7 14.74 -3.66 10.95
CA VAL A 7 14.13 -2.70 10.04
C VAL A 7 12.79 -2.27 10.62
N SER A 8 12.70 -1.05 11.15
CA SER A 8 11.47 -0.50 11.75
C SER A 8 10.92 0.71 11.00
N SER A 9 11.67 1.27 10.05
CA SER A 9 11.25 2.39 9.21
C SER A 9 11.62 2.20 7.74
N ALA A 10 10.99 2.98 6.85
CA ALA A 10 11.36 3.01 5.43
C ALA A 10 12.78 3.55 5.18
N GLY A 11 13.37 4.27 6.13
CA GLY A 11 14.78 4.66 6.10
C GLY A 11 15.71 3.47 6.32
N ASP A 12 15.36 2.60 7.28
CA ASP A 12 16.15 1.41 7.62
C ASP A 12 16.10 0.37 6.49
N VAL A 13 14.99 0.27 5.76
CA VAL A 13 14.88 -0.61 4.57
C VAL A 13 15.95 -0.22 3.55
N ARG A 14 16.09 1.08 3.25
CA ARG A 14 17.09 1.55 2.27
C ARG A 14 18.51 1.27 2.74
N ALA A 15 18.83 1.56 4.00
CA ALA A 15 20.15 1.28 4.56
C ALA A 15 20.49 -0.24 4.58
N ALA A 16 19.51 -1.09 4.90
CA ALA A 16 19.65 -2.53 4.84
C ALA A 16 19.88 -3.01 3.40
N MET A 17 19.09 -2.52 2.43
CA MET A 17 19.26 -2.86 1.02
C MET A 17 20.60 -2.38 0.46
N ASP A 18 21.06 -1.18 0.80
CA ASP A 18 22.40 -0.70 0.40
C ASP A 18 23.52 -1.61 0.93
N THR A 19 23.36 -2.11 2.15
CA THR A 19 24.31 -3.05 2.76
C THR A 19 24.27 -4.41 2.05
N ILE A 20 23.08 -4.90 1.73
CA ILE A 20 22.88 -6.14 0.97
C ILE A 20 23.52 -6.01 -0.41
N VAL A 21 23.21 -4.95 -1.16
CA VAL A 21 23.76 -4.70 -2.51
C VAL A 21 25.28 -4.64 -2.47
N LYS A 22 25.89 -3.88 -1.55
CA LYS A 22 27.36 -3.83 -1.42
C LYS A 22 27.98 -5.19 -1.12
N ASN A 23 27.33 -6.00 -0.29
CA ASN A 23 27.81 -7.35 0.01
C ASN A 23 27.68 -8.27 -1.21
N TYR A 24 26.57 -8.18 -1.95
CA TYR A 24 26.36 -8.92 -3.20
C TYR A 24 27.38 -8.52 -4.27
N GLU A 25 27.55 -7.22 -4.55
CA GLU A 25 28.52 -6.70 -5.51
C GLU A 25 29.94 -7.15 -5.16
N LYS A 26 30.32 -7.08 -3.88
CA LYS A 26 31.63 -7.53 -3.42
C LYS A 26 31.82 -9.04 -3.60
N TYR A 27 30.79 -9.84 -3.32
CA TYR A 27 30.87 -11.29 -3.37
C TYR A 27 30.89 -11.81 -4.81
N PHE A 28 30.03 -11.25 -5.69
CA PHE A 28 29.88 -11.67 -7.08
C PHE A 28 30.76 -10.86 -8.05
N ALA A 29 31.68 -10.01 -7.56
CA ALA A 29 32.53 -9.16 -8.40
C ALA A 29 33.28 -9.94 -9.51
N SER A 30 33.68 -11.19 -9.25
CA SER A 30 34.39 -12.05 -10.21
C SER A 30 33.51 -12.61 -11.33
N VAL A 31 32.19 -12.73 -11.11
CA VAL A 31 31.24 -13.32 -12.07
C VAL A 31 30.31 -12.30 -12.73
N LEU A 32 30.22 -11.07 -12.21
CA LEU A 32 29.34 -10.02 -12.75
C LEU A 32 29.88 -9.35 -14.04
N CYS A 33 31.07 -9.72 -14.51
CA CYS A 33 31.65 -9.15 -15.72
C CYS A 33 31.02 -9.78 -16.97
N GLU A 34 30.40 -8.97 -17.85
CA GLU A 34 29.85 -9.43 -19.15
C GLU A 34 30.91 -10.11 -20.03
N LYS A 35 32.19 -9.77 -19.84
CA LYS A 35 33.32 -10.41 -20.48
C LYS A 35 34.48 -10.52 -19.49
N GLN A 36 35.05 -11.71 -19.37
CA GLN A 36 36.22 -11.94 -18.52
C GLN A 36 37.45 -11.23 -19.11
N PRO A 37 38.35 -10.70 -18.26
CA PRO A 37 39.45 -9.85 -18.74
C PRO A 37 40.52 -10.62 -19.51
N THR A 38 40.57 -11.95 -19.40
CA THR A 38 41.47 -12.80 -20.22
C THR A 38 40.71 -13.93 -20.92
N PRO A 39 41.16 -14.35 -22.12
CA PRO A 39 40.56 -15.48 -22.84
C PRO A 39 40.72 -16.81 -22.09
N GLU A 40 41.73 -16.96 -21.21
CA GLU A 40 41.82 -18.14 -20.33
C GLU A 40 40.70 -18.15 -19.27
N GLN A 41 40.39 -17.00 -18.67
CA GLN A 41 39.27 -16.87 -17.71
C GLN A 41 37.90 -16.95 -18.39
N GLU A 42 37.81 -16.60 -19.67
CA GLU A 42 36.61 -16.80 -20.49
C GLU A 42 36.41 -18.29 -20.86
N ALA A 43 37.50 -19.05 -21.01
CA ALA A 43 37.48 -20.49 -21.27
C ALA A 43 37.21 -21.35 -20.02
N THR A 44 37.63 -20.88 -18.83
CA THR A 44 37.30 -21.49 -17.53
C THR A 44 36.57 -20.46 -16.65
N PRO A 45 35.22 -20.43 -16.67
CA PRO A 45 34.44 -19.52 -15.86
C PRO A 45 34.78 -19.67 -14.37
N SER A 46 34.75 -18.56 -13.62
CA SER A 46 35.01 -18.60 -12.19
C SER A 46 33.91 -19.34 -11.44
N TYR A 47 34.25 -20.49 -10.84
CA TYR A 47 33.36 -21.32 -10.05
C TYR A 47 33.07 -20.71 -8.66
N LEU A 48 31.80 -20.43 -8.37
CA LEU A 48 31.32 -19.95 -7.07
C LEU A 48 30.51 -21.05 -6.34
N PRO A 49 31.14 -21.79 -5.41
CA PRO A 49 30.49 -22.90 -4.72
C PRO A 49 29.48 -22.49 -3.63
N ASP A 50 29.56 -21.27 -3.10
CA ASP A 50 28.78 -20.95 -1.91
C ASP A 50 27.31 -20.67 -2.24
N THR A 51 26.43 -21.15 -1.36
CA THR A 51 25.02 -20.83 -1.39
C THR A 51 24.76 -19.59 -0.55
N VAL A 52 24.16 -18.57 -1.15
CA VAL A 52 23.79 -17.33 -0.47
C VAL A 52 22.32 -17.39 -0.06
N VAL A 53 22.07 -17.18 1.23
CA VAL A 53 20.71 -17.23 1.81
C VAL A 53 20.37 -15.87 2.40
N LEU A 54 19.23 -15.31 1.98
CA LEU A 54 18.64 -14.10 2.54
C LEU A 54 17.30 -14.45 3.17
N GLN A 55 17.18 -14.25 4.48
CA GLN A 55 15.95 -14.51 5.24
C GLN A 55 15.36 -13.20 5.74
N LEU A 56 14.10 -12.98 5.39
CA LEU A 56 13.28 -11.89 5.90
C LEU A 56 12.32 -12.47 6.93
N TYR A 57 12.41 -11.97 8.17
CA TYR A 57 11.54 -12.37 9.26
C TYR A 57 10.56 -11.23 9.58
N ARG A 58 9.30 -11.60 9.81
CA ARG A 58 8.30 -10.70 10.40
C ARG A 58 8.14 -11.10 11.86
N ASP A 59 8.38 -10.15 12.75
CA ASP A 59 8.18 -10.29 14.18
C ASP A 59 6.95 -9.46 14.58
N ASP A 60 6.03 -10.02 15.36
CA ASP A 60 4.78 -9.33 15.73
C ASP A 60 4.97 -8.32 16.88
N GLY A 61 6.09 -8.39 17.60
CA GLY A 61 6.44 -7.48 18.69
C GLY A 61 7.92 -7.51 19.09
N GLU A 62 8.31 -6.63 20.03
CA GLU A 62 9.71 -6.51 20.47
C GLU A 62 10.17 -7.70 21.30
N ALA A 63 9.28 -8.31 22.10
CA ALA A 63 9.61 -9.48 22.90
C ALA A 63 9.89 -10.68 21.98
N GLU A 64 9.09 -10.84 20.93
CA GLU A 64 9.21 -11.88 19.92
C GLU A 64 10.51 -11.74 19.10
N PHE A 65 10.91 -10.51 18.77
CA PHE A 65 12.20 -10.24 18.11
C PHE A 65 13.40 -10.70 18.96
N VAL A 66 13.37 -10.42 20.27
CA VAL A 66 14.44 -10.77 21.22
C VAL A 66 14.52 -12.28 21.44
N ASP A 67 13.36 -12.94 21.53
CA ASP A 67 13.24 -14.38 21.77
C ASP A 67 13.38 -15.24 20.50
N TYR A 68 13.72 -14.64 19.35
CA TYR A 68 13.85 -15.32 18.06
C TYR A 68 12.56 -16.06 17.64
N MET A 69 11.41 -15.47 17.93
CA MET A 69 10.08 -15.99 17.62
C MET A 69 9.52 -15.25 16.40
N ASP A 70 9.86 -15.74 15.20
CA ASP A 70 9.35 -15.18 13.95
C ASP A 70 7.89 -15.61 13.71
N ALA A 71 7.04 -14.65 13.37
CA ALA A 71 5.65 -14.91 13.01
C ALA A 71 5.53 -15.45 11.59
N ASN A 72 6.30 -14.90 10.65
CA ASN A 72 6.38 -15.35 9.27
C ASN A 72 7.78 -15.15 8.73
N SER A 73 8.19 -15.97 7.76
CA SER A 73 9.47 -15.83 7.08
C SER A 73 9.35 -15.93 5.56
N LEU A 74 10.21 -15.18 4.86
CA LEU A 74 10.45 -15.31 3.43
C LEU A 74 11.94 -15.56 3.23
N THR A 75 12.28 -16.66 2.56
CA THR A 75 13.67 -17.07 2.36
C THR A 75 14.02 -17.06 0.87
N PHE A 76 15.02 -16.27 0.49
CA PHE A 76 15.64 -16.31 -0.82
C PHE A 76 16.91 -17.15 -0.73
N VAL A 77 17.07 -18.08 -1.67
CA VAL A 77 18.25 -18.96 -1.76
C VAL A 77 18.83 -18.84 -3.16
N ALA A 78 20.02 -18.27 -3.27
CA ALA A 78 20.84 -18.36 -4.46
C ALA A 78 21.79 -19.55 -4.28
N LEU A 79 21.50 -20.64 -4.97
CA LEU A 79 22.30 -21.86 -4.89
C LEU A 79 23.64 -21.64 -5.61
N GLY A 80 24.70 -22.27 -5.08
CA GLY A 80 26.01 -22.22 -5.73
C GLY A 80 26.04 -22.94 -7.07
N ASP A 81 27.09 -22.71 -7.85
CA ASP A 81 27.20 -23.18 -9.22
C ASP A 81 27.09 -24.71 -9.32
N ALA A 82 26.28 -25.16 -10.29
CA ALA A 82 25.90 -26.57 -10.49
C ALA A 82 26.64 -27.24 -11.65
N GLU A 83 27.58 -26.52 -12.28
CA GLU A 83 28.29 -26.96 -13.47
C GLU A 83 29.17 -28.20 -13.22
N ARG A 84 29.51 -28.88 -14.33
CA ARG A 84 30.38 -30.07 -14.29
C ARG A 84 31.81 -29.71 -13.88
N PRO A 85 32.46 -30.51 -13.01
CA PRO A 85 33.86 -30.30 -12.62
C PRO A 85 34.84 -30.16 -13.80
N ALA A 86 34.56 -30.86 -14.90
CA ALA A 86 35.36 -30.83 -16.12
C ALA A 86 35.29 -29.49 -16.88
N LEU A 87 34.21 -28.71 -16.70
CA LEU A 87 34.02 -27.40 -17.32
C LEU A 87 34.67 -26.28 -16.49
N CYS A 88 34.69 -26.43 -15.17
CA CYS A 88 35.18 -25.41 -14.24
C CYS A 88 36.68 -25.54 -13.90
N GLY A 89 37.40 -26.48 -14.51
CA GLY A 89 38.85 -26.66 -14.26
C GLY A 89 39.19 -26.96 -12.79
N ILE A 90 38.32 -27.69 -12.09
CA ILE A 90 38.39 -27.90 -10.63
C ILE A 90 39.63 -28.71 -10.27
N ASP A 91 40.53 -28.14 -9.47
CA ASP A 91 41.69 -28.85 -8.94
C ASP A 91 41.32 -29.79 -7.78
N ALA A 92 42.26 -30.64 -7.36
CA ALA A 92 42.04 -31.60 -6.28
C ALA A 92 41.63 -30.94 -4.93
N THR A 93 41.95 -29.67 -4.71
CA THR A 93 41.54 -28.92 -3.50
C THR A 93 40.13 -28.35 -3.62
N ALA A 94 39.74 -27.89 -4.81
CA ALA A 94 38.42 -27.37 -5.12
C ALA A 94 37.36 -28.49 -5.31
N GLN A 95 37.79 -29.74 -5.55
CA GLN A 95 36.91 -30.90 -5.66
C GLN A 95 36.08 -31.12 -4.38
N LEU A 96 36.69 -30.94 -3.20
CA LEU A 96 35.97 -31.05 -1.93
C LEU A 96 34.87 -29.99 -1.79
N HIS A 97 35.11 -28.78 -2.30
CA HIS A 97 34.14 -27.70 -2.29
C HIS A 97 32.98 -28.00 -3.26
N HIS A 98 33.29 -28.49 -4.45
CA HIS A 98 32.29 -28.95 -5.43
C HIS A 98 31.38 -30.02 -4.85
N GLU A 99 31.93 -31.05 -4.22
CA GLU A 99 31.14 -32.12 -3.61
C GLU A 99 30.22 -31.64 -2.47
N ARG A 100 30.62 -30.59 -1.75
CA ARG A 100 29.79 -29.95 -0.72
C ARG A 100 28.65 -29.16 -1.34
N THR A 101 28.94 -28.35 -2.36
CA THR A 101 27.92 -27.59 -3.11
C THR A 101 26.91 -28.52 -3.78
N ARG A 102 27.39 -29.59 -4.41
CA ARG A 102 26.56 -30.68 -4.95
C ARG A 102 25.65 -31.28 -3.87
N ARG A 103 26.18 -31.61 -2.69
CA ARG A 103 25.33 -32.12 -1.59
C ARG A 103 24.25 -31.11 -1.16
N ALA A 104 24.59 -29.83 -1.07
CA ALA A 104 23.61 -28.78 -0.73
C ALA A 104 22.52 -28.66 -1.80
N LEU A 105 22.89 -28.66 -3.09
CA LEU A 105 21.98 -28.65 -4.24
C LEU A 105 21.02 -29.85 -4.23
N LEU A 106 21.54 -31.07 -4.04
CA LEU A 106 20.71 -32.28 -3.93
C LEU A 106 19.74 -32.20 -2.77
N SER A 107 20.24 -31.74 -1.64
CA SER A 107 19.46 -31.65 -0.44
C SER A 107 18.29 -30.69 -0.61
N ALA A 108 18.53 -29.51 -1.21
CA ALA A 108 17.48 -28.55 -1.55
C ALA A 108 16.48 -29.14 -2.56
N ALA A 109 16.96 -29.73 -3.67
CA ALA A 109 16.11 -30.35 -4.69
C ALA A 109 15.27 -31.51 -4.12
N GLY A 110 15.87 -32.32 -3.24
CA GLY A 110 15.22 -33.44 -2.57
C GLY A 110 14.10 -32.99 -1.61
N ILE A 111 14.29 -31.88 -0.89
CA ILE A 111 13.25 -31.26 -0.06
C ILE A 111 12.10 -30.79 -0.94
N VAL A 112 12.37 -29.93 -1.93
CA VAL A 112 11.33 -29.36 -2.81
C VAL A 112 10.55 -30.45 -3.53
N SER A 113 11.24 -31.47 -4.06
CA SER A 113 10.61 -32.62 -4.71
C SER A 113 9.74 -33.43 -3.73
N SER A 114 10.22 -33.67 -2.51
CA SER A 114 9.47 -34.43 -1.50
C SER A 114 8.19 -33.71 -1.08
N ILE A 115 8.26 -32.39 -0.91
CA ILE A 115 7.12 -31.55 -0.55
C ILE A 115 6.12 -31.50 -1.71
N ARG A 116 6.59 -31.24 -2.93
CA ARG A 116 5.73 -31.20 -4.13
C ARG A 116 5.04 -32.54 -4.41
N ARG A 117 5.69 -33.66 -4.07
CA ARG A 117 5.14 -35.01 -4.19
C ARG A 117 4.37 -35.49 -2.96
N LEU A 118 4.16 -34.62 -1.97
CA LEU A 118 3.45 -34.92 -0.72
C LEU A 118 4.01 -36.17 -0.01
N ARG A 119 5.33 -36.35 -0.01
CA ARG A 119 5.99 -37.46 0.69
C ARG A 119 5.89 -37.27 2.20
N LEU A 120 5.57 -38.35 2.92
CA LEU A 120 5.48 -38.37 4.38
C LEU A 120 6.80 -38.04 5.09
N ARG A 121 7.94 -38.31 4.44
CA ARG A 121 9.27 -38.01 4.97
C ARG A 121 9.99 -37.07 4.00
N VAL A 122 10.29 -35.87 4.48
CA VAL A 122 11.09 -34.87 3.77
C VAL A 122 12.51 -34.93 4.32
N PRO A 123 13.55 -34.99 3.46
CA PRO A 123 14.94 -35.23 3.87
C PRO A 123 15.62 -33.96 4.40
N PHE A 124 15.14 -33.43 5.53
CA PHE A 124 15.82 -32.37 6.28
C PHE A 124 17.00 -32.93 7.07
N GLY A 125 18.11 -32.18 7.15
CA GLY A 125 19.33 -32.56 7.89
C GLY A 125 20.47 -33.15 7.04
N MET A 126 20.35 -33.12 5.71
CA MET A 126 21.40 -33.59 4.78
C MET A 126 22.42 -32.50 4.43
N SER A 127 22.13 -31.24 4.77
CA SER A 127 23.00 -30.07 4.61
C SER A 127 22.60 -28.94 5.58
N GLU A 128 23.48 -27.98 5.86
CA GLU A 128 23.14 -26.79 6.66
C GLU A 128 21.95 -26.03 6.06
N LEU A 129 21.91 -25.90 4.72
CA LEU A 129 20.78 -25.32 3.99
C LEU A 129 19.47 -26.08 4.28
N SER A 130 19.51 -27.40 4.33
CA SER A 130 18.32 -28.22 4.62
C SER A 130 17.79 -28.01 6.04
N GLU A 131 18.67 -27.73 7.00
CA GLU A 131 18.25 -27.40 8.36
C GLU A 131 17.60 -26.02 8.41
N LEU A 132 18.14 -25.04 7.67
CA LEU A 132 17.50 -23.72 7.53
C LEU A 132 16.12 -23.81 6.88
N LEU A 133 15.99 -24.62 5.82
CA LEU A 133 14.71 -24.84 5.13
C LEU A 133 13.69 -25.56 6.02
N ARG A 134 14.13 -26.35 7.00
CA ARG A 134 13.24 -27.05 7.93
C ARG A 134 12.29 -26.09 8.66
N ARG A 135 12.80 -24.93 9.07
CA ARG A 135 12.01 -23.86 9.69
C ARG A 135 11.07 -23.18 8.69
N ALA A 136 11.55 -22.86 7.49
CA ALA A 136 10.74 -22.25 6.43
C ALA A 136 9.53 -23.11 6.00
N TYR A 137 9.62 -24.44 6.16
CA TYR A 137 8.53 -25.37 5.89
C TYR A 137 7.69 -25.76 7.12
N ASN A 138 7.82 -25.05 8.25
CA ASN A 138 7.07 -25.33 9.48
C ASN A 138 7.28 -26.75 10.03
N THR A 139 8.46 -27.34 9.80
CA THR A 139 8.81 -28.72 10.21
C THR A 139 9.86 -28.78 11.33
N GLU A 140 10.21 -27.62 11.90
CA GLU A 140 11.13 -27.51 13.02
C GLU A 140 10.45 -27.98 14.31
N LYS A 141 11.06 -28.93 15.02
CA LYS A 141 10.44 -29.50 16.22
C LYS A 141 10.46 -28.49 17.37
N GLY A 142 9.29 -28.24 17.97
CA GLY A 142 9.17 -27.35 19.14
C GLY A 142 8.88 -25.89 18.80
N ASN A 143 8.79 -25.52 17.52
CA ASN A 143 8.34 -24.20 17.12
C ASN A 143 6.82 -24.08 17.34
N ARG A 144 6.40 -23.10 18.15
CA ARG A 144 5.00 -22.84 18.50
C ARG A 144 4.17 -22.34 17.32
N ASN A 145 4.83 -21.70 16.35
CA ASN A 145 4.16 -21.08 15.20
C ASN A 145 3.86 -22.08 14.06
N ASN A 146 4.38 -23.31 14.14
CA ASN A 146 4.10 -24.34 13.11
C ASN A 146 2.60 -24.63 12.93
N SER A 147 1.80 -24.55 14.01
CA SER A 147 0.35 -24.76 13.94
C SER A 147 -0.42 -23.52 13.48
N LEU A 148 0.21 -22.35 13.49
CA LEU A 148 -0.38 -21.07 13.11
C LEU A 148 -0.08 -20.73 11.64
N ASN A 149 1.08 -21.14 11.15
CA ASN A 149 1.53 -20.83 9.80
C ASN A 149 0.78 -21.65 8.75
N GLY A 150 0.42 -21.00 7.64
CA GLY A 150 -0.19 -21.63 6.48
C GLY A 150 0.77 -22.54 5.71
N SER A 151 0.30 -23.10 4.60
CA SER A 151 1.16 -23.87 3.69
C SER A 151 2.25 -22.99 3.08
N THR A 152 3.51 -23.41 3.16
CA THR A 152 4.63 -22.71 2.53
C THR A 152 4.54 -22.82 1.01
N GLU A 153 4.53 -21.67 0.33
CA GLU A 153 4.70 -21.61 -1.12
C GLU A 153 6.20 -21.60 -1.47
N THR A 154 6.57 -22.33 -2.52
CA THR A 154 7.97 -22.40 -2.97
C THR A 154 8.03 -22.22 -4.48
N VAL A 155 8.86 -21.27 -4.91
CA VAL A 155 9.16 -21.03 -6.30
C VAL A 155 10.61 -21.39 -6.55
N LEU A 156 10.84 -22.35 -7.46
CA LEU A 156 12.17 -22.66 -7.97
C LEU A 156 12.33 -21.96 -9.32
N LEU A 157 13.23 -20.98 -9.37
CA LEU A 157 13.63 -20.33 -10.60
C LEU A 157 14.85 -21.04 -11.15
N THR A 158 14.81 -21.39 -12.44
CA THR A 158 15.92 -22.04 -13.14
C THR A 158 16.36 -21.15 -14.28
N GLN A 159 17.63 -20.77 -14.26
CA GLN A 159 18.24 -20.04 -15.36
C GLN A 159 18.87 -21.07 -16.32
N ALA A 160 18.68 -20.85 -17.62
CA ALA A 160 19.23 -21.67 -18.68
C ALA A 160 19.71 -20.74 -19.80
N PHE A 161 20.81 -21.10 -20.45
CA PHE A 161 21.39 -20.33 -21.53
C PHE A 161 20.69 -20.67 -22.85
N SER A 162 20.57 -19.68 -23.73
CA SER A 162 20.08 -19.88 -25.11
C SER A 162 21.15 -20.37 -26.07
N ASP A 163 22.42 -20.29 -25.68
CA ASP A 163 23.56 -20.53 -26.56
C ASP A 163 23.90 -22.01 -26.68
N ALA A 164 24.24 -22.45 -27.89
CA ALA A 164 24.57 -23.83 -28.19
C ALA A 164 25.80 -24.34 -27.39
N VAL A 165 26.71 -23.44 -27.00
CA VAL A 165 27.90 -23.75 -26.19
C VAL A 165 27.50 -24.29 -24.81
N TRP A 166 26.39 -23.78 -24.26
CA TRP A 166 25.89 -24.12 -22.92
C TRP A 166 24.66 -25.03 -22.98
N ALA A 167 24.41 -25.68 -24.12
CA ALA A 167 23.21 -26.49 -24.34
C ALA A 167 23.13 -27.67 -23.37
N GLU A 168 24.26 -28.33 -23.07
CA GLU A 168 24.28 -29.46 -22.15
C GLU A 168 24.00 -29.02 -20.70
N GLU A 169 24.58 -27.91 -20.24
CA GLU A 169 24.32 -27.38 -18.89
C GLU A 169 22.86 -26.93 -18.76
N SER A 170 22.35 -26.23 -19.76
CA SER A 170 20.94 -25.84 -19.85
C SER A 170 20.01 -27.06 -19.82
N PHE A 171 20.38 -28.16 -20.52
CA PHE A 171 19.65 -29.42 -20.46
C PHE A 171 19.68 -30.05 -19.07
N HIS A 172 20.82 -29.99 -18.36
CA HIS A 172 20.92 -30.49 -16.99
C HIS A 172 20.06 -29.69 -16.00
N CYS A 173 20.11 -28.35 -16.07
CA CYS A 173 19.26 -27.46 -15.27
C CYS A 173 17.77 -27.78 -15.51
N LEU A 174 17.34 -27.84 -16.77
CA LEU A 174 15.93 -28.15 -17.13
C LEU A 174 15.52 -29.57 -16.73
N SER A 175 16.41 -30.55 -16.89
CA SER A 175 16.19 -31.93 -16.45
C SER A 175 16.03 -32.02 -14.93
N MET A 176 16.79 -31.24 -14.18
CA MET A 176 16.70 -31.17 -12.71
C MET A 176 15.33 -30.56 -12.31
N THR A 177 14.93 -29.46 -12.94
CA THR A 177 13.61 -28.84 -12.73
C THR A 177 12.48 -29.79 -13.07
N ARG A 178 12.63 -30.61 -14.11
CA ARG A 178 11.68 -31.67 -14.46
C ARG A 178 11.63 -32.80 -13.42
N ARG A 179 12.75 -33.15 -12.77
CA ARG A 179 12.80 -34.17 -11.71
C ARG A 179 12.21 -33.67 -10.40
N VAL A 180 12.43 -32.39 -10.08
CA VAL A 180 11.82 -31.71 -8.92
C VAL A 180 10.34 -31.45 -9.15
N GLY A 181 9.98 -31.07 -10.38
CA GLY A 181 8.62 -30.85 -10.82
C GLY A 181 7.85 -32.15 -11.07
N ASN A 182 6.53 -32.09 -10.89
CA ASN A 182 5.63 -33.19 -11.26
C ASN A 182 4.99 -32.94 -12.63
N ILE A 183 5.72 -32.33 -13.57
CA ILE A 183 5.20 -32.02 -14.91
C ILE A 183 5.23 -33.31 -15.73
N LEU A 184 4.19 -34.12 -15.55
CA LEU A 184 3.77 -35.15 -16.47
C LEU A 184 2.52 -34.63 -17.19
N GLY A 185 2.68 -34.14 -18.41
CA GLY A 185 1.55 -33.86 -19.30
C GLY A 185 1.71 -32.65 -20.21
N SER A 186 2.47 -32.79 -21.30
CA SER A 186 2.07 -32.25 -22.63
C SER A 186 2.95 -32.74 -23.78
N THR A 187 4.14 -33.31 -23.54
CA THR A 187 4.98 -33.88 -24.61
C THR A 187 5.55 -35.27 -24.26
N GLY A 188 4.81 -36.31 -24.63
CA GLY A 188 5.29 -37.54 -25.30
C GLY A 188 6.31 -38.50 -24.68
N ILE A 189 7.05 -38.20 -23.61
CA ILE A 189 8.11 -39.10 -23.11
C ILE A 189 8.06 -39.17 -21.57
N GLY A 190 7.15 -39.97 -21.02
CA GLY A 190 6.76 -39.87 -19.60
C GLY A 190 6.49 -41.17 -18.87
N SER A 191 7.14 -42.29 -19.21
CA SER A 191 6.92 -43.56 -18.49
C SER A 191 8.15 -44.24 -17.91
N VAL A 192 9.39 -43.86 -18.29
CA VAL A 192 10.59 -44.63 -17.89
C VAL A 192 11.33 -44.07 -16.65
N THR A 193 11.07 -42.82 -16.23
CA THR A 193 11.85 -42.18 -15.16
C THR A 193 11.13 -42.08 -13.81
N ARG A 194 10.04 -42.82 -13.60
CA ARG A 194 9.27 -42.77 -12.33
C ARG A 194 10.09 -43.25 -11.11
N ASP A 195 11.11 -44.06 -11.32
CA ASP A 195 11.88 -44.72 -10.24
C ASP A 195 13.38 -44.39 -10.18
N LEU A 196 13.82 -43.26 -10.73
CA LEU A 196 15.17 -42.78 -10.45
C LEU A 196 15.19 -42.05 -9.11
N ALA A 197 15.72 -42.70 -8.07
CA ALA A 197 16.11 -42.07 -6.82
C ALA A 197 16.91 -40.79 -7.13
N VAL A 198 16.56 -39.67 -6.49
CA VAL A 198 17.29 -38.39 -6.58
C VAL A 198 18.78 -38.60 -6.22
N ASP A 199 19.07 -39.64 -5.44
CA ASP A 199 20.41 -40.11 -5.05
C ASP A 199 21.27 -40.60 -6.24
N LYS A 200 20.67 -40.86 -7.43
CA LYS A 200 21.40 -41.12 -8.68
C LYS A 200 21.58 -39.86 -9.54
N TRP A 201 21.80 -38.71 -8.90
CA TRP A 201 22.41 -37.58 -9.58
C TRP A 201 23.89 -37.88 -9.80
N ARG A 202 24.22 -38.43 -10.97
CA ARG A 202 25.62 -38.62 -11.39
C ARG A 202 25.93 -37.51 -12.37
N LEU A 203 26.53 -36.43 -11.87
CA LEU A 203 27.15 -35.39 -12.69
C LEU A 203 28.43 -35.91 -13.41
N ASP A 204 28.80 -37.15 -13.09
CA ASP A 204 30.02 -37.84 -13.49
C ASP A 204 29.80 -38.78 -14.69
N GLN A 205 28.63 -38.70 -15.34
CA GLN A 205 28.27 -39.58 -16.45
C GLN A 205 29.05 -39.18 -17.70
N ASP A 206 29.82 -40.12 -18.23
CA ASP A 206 30.76 -39.89 -19.34
C ASP A 206 29.98 -39.57 -20.64
N ILE A 207 30.53 -38.68 -21.48
CA ILE A 207 29.91 -38.25 -22.75
C ILE A 207 29.64 -39.46 -23.66
N MET A 208 30.46 -40.50 -23.52
CA MET A 208 30.34 -41.78 -24.22
C MET A 208 29.11 -42.59 -23.78
N GLU A 209 28.78 -42.63 -22.49
CA GLU A 209 27.63 -43.40 -21.97
C GLU A 209 26.28 -42.78 -22.41
N LEU A 210 26.24 -41.45 -22.56
CA LEU A 210 25.08 -40.73 -23.12
C LEU A 210 24.91 -40.92 -24.64
N ARG A 211 26.01 -41.12 -25.36
CA ARG A 211 25.99 -41.50 -26.79
C ARG A 211 25.55 -42.94 -27.01
N ASP A 212 25.95 -43.85 -26.13
CA ASP A 212 25.60 -45.28 -26.22
C ASP A 212 24.10 -45.53 -25.93
N GLU A 213 23.47 -44.74 -25.04
CA GLU A 213 22.00 -44.78 -24.86
C GLU A 213 21.20 -44.20 -26.06
N LEU A 214 21.88 -43.50 -26.99
CA LEU A 214 21.29 -42.89 -28.19
C LEU A 214 21.66 -43.62 -29.50
N MET A 215 22.39 -44.74 -29.47
CA MET A 215 22.87 -45.45 -30.66
C MET A 215 22.47 -46.93 -30.74
N ILE A 216 21.23 -47.16 -31.18
CA ILE A 216 20.83 -48.36 -31.92
C ILE A 216 20.38 -47.84 -33.30
N PRO A 217 21.03 -48.07 -34.46
CA PRO A 217 22.02 -49.10 -34.83
C PRO A 217 23.27 -48.58 -35.60
N ARG A 218 24.47 -49.10 -35.32
CA ARG A 218 25.61 -49.02 -36.27
C ARG A 218 26.51 -50.25 -36.19
N THR A 219 25.93 -51.40 -36.53
CA THR A 219 26.64 -52.66 -36.75
C THR A 219 27.19 -52.72 -38.18
N VAL A 220 28.32 -52.10 -38.46
CA VAL A 220 29.22 -52.49 -39.56
C VAL A 220 30.62 -52.02 -39.21
N TYR A 221 31.43 -52.86 -38.55
CA TYR A 221 32.90 -52.87 -38.71
C TYR A 221 33.47 -54.14 -38.09
N ASP A 222 33.31 -55.25 -38.82
CA ASP A 222 34.21 -56.40 -38.70
C ASP A 222 34.84 -56.63 -40.09
N HIS A 223 36.02 -56.06 -40.30
CA HIS A 223 36.87 -56.50 -41.41
C HIS A 223 38.33 -56.57 -40.96
N ARG A 224 38.85 -57.81 -40.93
CA ARG A 224 40.22 -58.15 -40.54
C ARG A 224 41.20 -57.84 -41.67
N HIS A 225 42.33 -57.27 -41.27
CA HIS A 225 43.54 -57.12 -42.09
C HIS A 225 44.09 -58.46 -42.59
N PHE A 226 44.50 -58.52 -43.87
CA PHE A 226 45.44 -59.51 -44.38
C PHE A 226 46.39 -58.85 -45.40
N SER A 227 47.68 -58.91 -45.11
CA SER A 227 48.79 -58.43 -45.94
C SER A 227 49.38 -59.56 -46.78
N TYR A 228 49.89 -59.26 -47.98
CA TYR A 228 50.89 -60.10 -48.64
C TYR A 228 51.90 -59.23 -49.43
N GLU A 229 53.17 -59.34 -49.06
CA GLU A 229 54.33 -58.83 -49.78
C GLU A 229 54.79 -59.85 -50.83
N SER A 230 55.32 -59.38 -51.96
CA SER A 230 56.18 -60.21 -52.83
C SER A 230 57.07 -59.33 -53.71
N ASN A 231 58.38 -59.56 -53.60
CA ASN A 231 59.45 -58.97 -54.39
C ASN A 231 59.79 -59.88 -55.59
N ARG A 232 59.59 -59.41 -56.83
CA ARG A 232 60.37 -59.80 -58.02
C ARG A 232 60.14 -58.83 -59.19
N PRO A 233 61.19 -58.24 -59.79
CA PRO A 233 61.04 -57.31 -60.91
C PRO A 233 60.86 -58.08 -62.22
N ILE A 234 59.80 -57.74 -62.97
CA ILE A 234 59.52 -58.28 -64.30
C ILE A 234 59.51 -57.08 -65.26
N SER A 235 60.49 -57.01 -66.15
CA SER A 235 60.56 -55.97 -67.18
C SER A 235 59.58 -56.26 -68.32
N GLY A 236 58.90 -55.21 -68.80
CA GLY A 236 57.77 -55.29 -69.74
C GLY A 236 56.39 -55.01 -69.11
N MET A 237 56.36 -54.40 -67.91
CA MET A 237 55.17 -54.24 -67.08
C MET A 237 54.16 -53.22 -67.64
N GLU A 238 54.57 -52.01 -68.02
CA GLU A 238 53.62 -50.91 -68.19
C GLU A 238 52.56 -51.12 -69.27
N GLU A 239 52.89 -51.71 -70.42
CA GLU A 239 51.92 -51.85 -71.52
C GLU A 239 50.94 -53.02 -71.33
N GLU A 240 51.40 -54.18 -70.83
CA GLU A 240 50.50 -55.29 -70.51
C GLU A 240 49.70 -55.04 -69.23
N TRP A 241 50.27 -54.31 -68.27
CA TRP A 241 49.55 -53.86 -67.09
C TRP A 241 48.56 -52.77 -67.43
N MET A 242 48.86 -51.76 -68.25
CA MET A 242 47.86 -50.77 -68.67
C MET A 242 46.68 -51.42 -69.39
N LYS A 243 46.92 -52.41 -70.27
CA LYS A 243 45.81 -53.13 -70.92
C LYS A 243 44.99 -53.97 -69.95
N ARG A 244 45.62 -54.66 -68.99
CA ARG A 244 44.90 -55.47 -67.98
C ARG A 244 44.23 -54.59 -66.92
N ILE A 245 44.86 -53.49 -66.51
CA ILE A 245 44.32 -52.48 -65.60
C ILE A 245 43.10 -51.83 -66.25
N ASN A 246 43.19 -51.35 -67.49
CA ASN A 246 42.04 -50.75 -68.17
C ASN A 246 40.88 -51.74 -68.38
N ALA A 247 41.17 -53.01 -68.67
CA ALA A 247 40.12 -54.05 -68.79
C ALA A 247 39.50 -54.43 -67.43
N ILE A 248 40.30 -54.43 -66.36
CA ILE A 248 39.83 -54.69 -64.99
C ILE A 248 39.08 -53.47 -64.43
N GLU A 249 39.51 -52.25 -64.73
CA GLU A 249 38.84 -51.00 -64.33
C GLU A 249 37.51 -50.84 -65.05
N SER A 250 37.46 -51.07 -66.37
CA SER A 250 36.22 -51.05 -67.14
C SER A 250 35.23 -52.10 -66.65
N SER A 251 35.67 -53.34 -66.38
CA SER A 251 34.78 -54.38 -65.83
C SER A 251 34.37 -54.12 -64.37
N ARG A 252 35.22 -53.49 -63.56
CA ARG A 252 34.89 -53.04 -62.20
C ARG A 252 33.96 -51.83 -62.19
N GLU A 253 34.04 -50.92 -63.15
CA GLU A 253 33.11 -49.81 -63.32
C GLU A 253 31.75 -50.30 -63.80
N GLU A 254 31.69 -51.16 -64.81
CA GLU A 254 30.44 -51.79 -65.22
C GLU A 254 29.79 -52.61 -64.09
N ALA A 255 30.58 -53.31 -63.28
CA ALA A 255 30.07 -54.01 -62.10
C ALA A 255 29.63 -53.04 -60.98
N ARG A 256 30.36 -51.94 -60.76
CA ARG A 256 30.02 -50.89 -59.78
C ARG A 256 28.79 -50.09 -60.17
N GLU A 257 28.45 -49.98 -61.45
CA GLU A 257 27.20 -49.36 -61.89
C GLU A 257 26.02 -50.35 -61.88
N ARG A 258 26.22 -51.59 -62.37
CA ARG A 258 25.14 -52.58 -62.46
C ARG A 258 24.71 -53.16 -61.10
N GLN A 259 25.63 -53.31 -60.15
CA GLN A 259 25.28 -53.86 -58.84
C GLN A 259 24.32 -52.95 -58.03
N PRO A 260 24.57 -51.64 -57.88
CA PRO A 260 23.64 -50.75 -57.20
C PRO A 260 22.35 -50.55 -57.99
N SER A 261 22.37 -50.50 -59.34
CA SER A 261 21.12 -50.39 -60.11
C SER A 261 20.23 -51.61 -59.92
N VAL A 262 20.78 -52.83 -59.97
CA VAL A 262 20.02 -54.06 -59.73
C VAL A 262 19.56 -54.17 -58.28
N PHE A 263 20.36 -53.69 -57.31
CA PHE A 263 19.95 -53.66 -55.91
C PHE A 263 18.82 -52.65 -55.68
N CYS A 264 18.91 -51.45 -56.26
CA CYS A 264 17.85 -50.44 -56.22
C CYS A 264 16.57 -50.94 -56.90
N GLU A 265 16.67 -51.60 -58.05
CA GLU A 265 15.51 -52.19 -58.75
C GLU A 265 14.85 -53.29 -57.91
N ARG A 266 15.64 -54.17 -57.28
CA ARG A 266 15.11 -55.19 -56.36
C ARG A 266 14.48 -54.58 -55.12
N ALA A 267 15.13 -53.60 -54.51
CA ALA A 267 14.60 -52.89 -53.35
C ALA A 267 13.31 -52.14 -53.68
N ASN A 268 13.22 -51.51 -54.85
CA ASN A 268 12.00 -50.85 -55.34
C ASN A 268 10.90 -51.88 -55.59
N HIS A 269 11.21 -53.02 -56.21
CA HIS A 269 10.23 -54.07 -56.45
C HIS A 269 9.73 -54.72 -55.16
N GLU A 270 10.61 -54.95 -54.18
CA GLU A 270 10.25 -55.43 -52.85
C GLU A 270 9.43 -54.39 -52.08
N ALA A 271 9.78 -53.11 -52.17
CA ALA A 271 9.01 -52.01 -51.58
C ALA A 271 7.61 -51.92 -52.20
N GLU A 272 7.50 -51.94 -53.53
CA GLU A 272 6.22 -51.95 -54.25
C GLU A 272 5.33 -53.12 -53.85
N LYS A 273 5.92 -54.32 -53.72
CA LYS A 273 5.22 -55.53 -53.27
C LYS A 273 4.73 -55.37 -51.84
N MET A 274 5.57 -54.86 -50.93
CA MET A 274 5.17 -54.58 -49.55
C MET A 274 4.06 -53.54 -49.47
N THR A 275 4.08 -52.47 -50.27
CA THR A 275 2.97 -51.50 -50.35
C THR A 275 1.69 -52.15 -50.81
N LYS A 276 1.70 -52.95 -51.88
CA LYS A 276 0.50 -53.65 -52.38
C LYS A 276 -0.06 -54.64 -51.37
N GLU A 277 0.80 -55.36 -50.65
CA GLU A 277 0.37 -56.27 -49.57
C GLU A 277 -0.22 -55.51 -48.37
N LEU A 278 0.33 -54.34 -48.03
CA LEU A 278 -0.21 -53.48 -46.98
C LEU A 278 -1.56 -52.87 -47.38
N GLU A 279 -1.71 -52.39 -48.61
CA GLU A 279 -2.98 -51.87 -49.15
C GLU A 279 -4.09 -52.94 -49.16
N GLN A 280 -3.74 -54.19 -49.50
CA GLN A 280 -4.67 -55.31 -49.45
C GLN A 280 -5.10 -55.66 -48.03
N ARG A 281 -4.20 -55.51 -47.04
CA ARG A 281 -4.50 -55.79 -45.62
C ARG A 281 -5.27 -54.66 -44.95
N SER A 282 -4.99 -53.41 -45.29
CA SER A 282 -5.62 -52.22 -44.69
C SER A 282 -6.92 -51.82 -45.39
N GLY A 283 -7.13 -52.26 -46.63
CA GLY A 283 -8.30 -51.89 -47.45
C GLY A 283 -8.32 -50.42 -47.87
N THR A 284 -7.21 -49.70 -47.72
CA THR A 284 -7.05 -48.27 -48.07
C THR A 284 -5.77 -48.09 -48.87
N THR A 285 -5.86 -47.37 -49.98
CA THR A 285 -4.70 -47.13 -50.87
C THR A 285 -3.77 -46.06 -50.29
N LEU A 286 -2.49 -46.11 -50.64
CA LEU A 286 -1.50 -45.10 -50.22
C LEU A 286 -1.95 -43.70 -50.64
N ASP A 287 -2.47 -43.55 -51.86
CA ASP A 287 -2.98 -42.29 -52.40
C ASP A 287 -4.17 -41.72 -51.60
N GLU A 288 -5.05 -42.57 -51.08
CA GLU A 288 -6.17 -42.15 -50.22
C GLU A 288 -5.67 -41.68 -48.85
N LEU A 289 -4.64 -42.34 -48.30
CA LEU A 289 -3.99 -41.90 -47.06
C LEU A 289 -3.26 -40.56 -47.24
N GLU A 290 -2.62 -40.34 -48.39
CA GLU A 290 -1.99 -39.04 -48.69
C GLU A 290 -3.04 -37.92 -48.84
N ARG A 291 -4.15 -38.17 -49.53
CA ARG A 291 -5.25 -37.19 -49.66
C ARG A 291 -5.90 -36.87 -48.33
N THR A 292 -6.13 -37.87 -47.47
CA THR A 292 -6.69 -37.65 -46.13
C THR A 292 -5.70 -36.91 -45.22
N LEU A 293 -4.40 -37.21 -45.32
CA LEU A 293 -3.35 -36.47 -44.62
C LEU A 293 -3.31 -35.01 -45.07
N GLU A 294 -3.38 -34.73 -46.38
CA GLU A 294 -3.45 -33.36 -46.88
C GLU A 294 -4.71 -32.63 -46.41
N ALA A 295 -5.87 -33.27 -46.43
CA ALA A 295 -7.10 -32.69 -45.92
C ALA A 295 -6.98 -32.34 -44.42
N LYS A 296 -6.39 -33.24 -43.62
CA LYS A 296 -6.15 -33.01 -42.19
C LYS A 296 -5.11 -31.92 -41.94
N LYS A 297 -4.08 -31.79 -42.78
CA LYS A 297 -3.14 -30.65 -42.74
C LYS A 297 -3.85 -29.32 -42.99
N ARG A 298 -4.74 -29.25 -43.98
CA ARG A 298 -5.55 -28.05 -44.26
C ARG A 298 -6.48 -27.72 -43.10
N GLU A 299 -7.19 -28.71 -42.55
CA GLU A 299 -8.05 -28.54 -41.37
C GLU A 299 -7.27 -28.03 -40.15
N ASN A 300 -6.09 -28.61 -39.89
CA ASN A 300 -5.24 -28.16 -38.79
C ASN A 300 -4.74 -26.72 -39.01
N SER A 301 -4.35 -26.35 -40.23
CA SER A 301 -3.96 -24.98 -40.55
C SER A 301 -5.09 -23.97 -40.34
N ALA A 302 -6.33 -24.34 -40.67
CA ALA A 302 -7.51 -23.50 -40.43
C ALA A 302 -7.81 -23.35 -38.92
N LEU A 303 -7.72 -24.44 -38.16
CA LEU A 303 -7.88 -24.40 -36.70
C LEU A 303 -6.77 -23.58 -36.02
N GLN A 304 -5.55 -23.63 -36.53
CA GLN A 304 -4.45 -22.84 -36.02
C GLN A 304 -4.66 -21.35 -36.30
N ALA A 305 -5.10 -20.98 -37.52
CA ALA A 305 -5.45 -19.60 -37.85
C ALA A 305 -6.61 -19.05 -37.00
N ASP A 306 -7.64 -19.87 -36.71
CA ASP A 306 -8.75 -19.50 -35.82
C ASP A 306 -8.27 -19.28 -34.38
N ARG A 307 -7.43 -20.18 -33.85
CA ARG A 307 -6.81 -20.01 -32.53
C ARG A 307 -5.98 -18.74 -32.44
N GLU A 308 -5.15 -18.46 -33.44
CA GLU A 308 -4.35 -17.23 -33.51
C GLU A 308 -5.24 -15.99 -33.60
N SER A 309 -6.37 -16.04 -34.30
CA SER A 309 -7.34 -14.95 -34.32
C SER A 309 -7.92 -14.67 -32.94
N ARG A 310 -8.36 -15.72 -32.22
CA ARG A 310 -8.89 -15.58 -30.87
C ARG A 310 -7.85 -15.06 -29.88
N ILE A 311 -6.59 -15.50 -30.02
CA ILE A 311 -5.47 -14.99 -29.21
C ILE A 311 -5.33 -13.48 -29.42
N ARG A 312 -5.35 -12.99 -30.67
CA ARG A 312 -5.28 -11.55 -30.97
C ARG A 312 -6.46 -10.79 -30.37
N ASP A 313 -7.68 -11.33 -30.42
CA ASP A 313 -8.86 -10.68 -29.84
C ASP A 313 -8.79 -10.61 -28.31
N TYR A 314 -8.27 -11.67 -27.66
CA TYR A 314 -8.00 -11.69 -26.22
C TYR A 314 -6.91 -10.69 -25.83
N GLU A 315 -5.83 -10.58 -26.60
CA GLU A 315 -4.79 -9.59 -26.37
C GLU A 315 -5.33 -8.16 -26.48
N GLN A 316 -6.17 -7.88 -27.48
CA GLN A 316 -6.80 -6.57 -27.63
C GLN A 316 -7.75 -6.22 -26.47
N THR A 317 -8.52 -7.20 -25.98
CA THR A 317 -9.41 -7.00 -24.83
C THR A 317 -8.62 -6.81 -23.54
N LEU A 318 -7.54 -7.57 -23.32
CA LEU A 318 -6.62 -7.36 -22.20
C LEU A 318 -5.98 -5.98 -22.24
N GLU A 319 -5.59 -5.49 -23.42
CA GLU A 319 -5.01 -4.16 -23.56
C GLU A 319 -6.03 -3.05 -23.27
N LYS A 320 -7.29 -3.23 -23.67
CA LYS A 320 -8.39 -2.33 -23.27
C LYS A 320 -8.60 -2.32 -21.75
N ILE A 321 -8.51 -3.48 -21.10
CA ILE A 321 -8.64 -3.59 -19.63
C ILE A 321 -7.45 -2.92 -18.94
N ARG A 322 -6.23 -3.10 -19.43
CA ARG A 322 -5.03 -2.43 -18.89
C ARG A 322 -5.15 -0.91 -18.94
N LYS A 323 -5.58 -0.36 -20.08
CA LYS A 323 -5.81 1.09 -20.23
C LYS A 323 -6.89 1.59 -19.26
N LYS A 324 -8.04 0.92 -19.19
CA LYS A 324 -9.10 1.27 -18.23
C LYS A 324 -8.60 1.24 -16.79
N LYS A 325 -7.83 0.21 -16.41
CA LYS A 325 -7.23 0.10 -15.09
C LYS A 325 -6.27 1.27 -14.80
N GLN A 326 -5.42 1.62 -15.75
CA GLN A 326 -4.50 2.76 -15.61
C GLN A 326 -5.25 4.09 -15.46
N ASP A 327 -6.32 4.30 -16.23
CA ASP A 327 -7.17 5.49 -16.12
C ASP A 327 -7.85 5.55 -14.75
N GLU A 328 -8.39 4.43 -14.25
CA GLU A 328 -9.01 4.31 -12.92
C GLU A 328 -8.00 4.55 -11.79
N GLU A 329 -6.79 4.00 -11.89
CA GLU A 329 -5.70 4.23 -10.93
C GLU A 329 -5.31 5.70 -10.91
N SER A 330 -5.16 6.34 -12.07
CA SER A 330 -4.85 7.77 -12.17
C SER A 330 -5.97 8.66 -11.60
N ALA A 331 -7.24 8.28 -11.79
CA ALA A 331 -8.38 8.98 -11.21
C ALA A 331 -8.43 8.81 -9.69
N SER A 332 -8.13 7.60 -9.19
CA SER A 332 -8.05 7.33 -7.75
C SER A 332 -6.93 8.12 -7.08
N GLU A 333 -5.78 8.28 -7.76
CA GLU A 333 -4.66 9.06 -7.25
C GLU A 333 -4.96 10.56 -7.19
N ARG A 334 -5.64 11.10 -8.21
CA ARG A 334 -6.15 12.49 -8.17
C ARG A 334 -7.12 12.70 -7.01
N LEU A 335 -8.06 11.77 -6.80
CA LEU A 335 -9.00 11.85 -5.67
C LEU A 335 -8.28 11.79 -4.31
N ARG A 336 -7.23 10.98 -4.16
CA ARG A 336 -6.43 10.96 -2.93
C ARG A 336 -5.71 12.30 -2.70
N GLN A 337 -5.18 12.92 -3.75
CA GLN A 337 -4.54 14.24 -3.64
C GLN A 337 -5.56 15.31 -3.23
N GLU A 338 -6.75 15.31 -3.83
CA GLU A 338 -7.85 16.22 -3.44
C GLU A 338 -8.28 15.99 -1.99
N MET A 339 -8.40 14.74 -1.54
CA MET A 339 -8.71 14.44 -0.13
C MET A 339 -7.64 14.98 0.82
N GLN A 340 -6.36 14.80 0.51
CA GLN A 340 -5.26 15.33 1.32
C GLN A 340 -5.28 16.87 1.39
N GLN A 341 -5.59 17.54 0.27
CA GLN A 341 -5.75 19.00 0.27
C GLN A 341 -6.92 19.45 1.15
N LEU A 342 -8.06 18.77 1.07
CA LEU A 342 -9.22 19.08 1.91
C LEU A 342 -8.95 18.83 3.39
N GLU A 343 -8.22 17.77 3.74
CA GLU A 343 -7.78 17.49 5.12
C GLU A 343 -6.85 18.59 5.65
N GLN A 344 -5.91 19.05 4.83
CA GLN A 344 -5.04 20.19 5.17
C GLN A 344 -5.87 21.47 5.37
N GLU A 345 -6.78 21.80 4.44
CA GLU A 345 -7.67 22.96 4.61
C GLU A 345 -8.53 22.86 5.88
N LEU A 346 -9.04 21.67 6.19
CA LEU A 346 -9.84 21.44 7.39
C LEU A 346 -9.01 21.66 8.65
N SER A 347 -7.77 21.17 8.69
CA SER A 347 -6.85 21.41 9.81
C SER A 347 -6.54 22.90 10.00
N LEU A 348 -6.35 23.65 8.91
CA LEU A 348 -6.15 25.09 8.94
C LEU A 348 -7.40 25.81 9.46
N ARG A 349 -8.60 25.43 9.01
CA ARG A 349 -9.86 26.01 9.50
C ARG A 349 -10.09 25.68 10.97
N GLN A 350 -9.78 24.48 11.43
CA GLN A 350 -9.89 24.10 12.84
C GLN A 350 -8.97 24.94 13.72
N SER A 351 -7.70 25.11 13.33
CA SER A 351 -6.76 25.97 14.08
C SER A 351 -7.20 27.44 14.09
N ALA A 352 -7.73 27.95 12.97
CA ALA A 352 -8.31 29.29 12.89
C ALA A 352 -9.53 29.46 13.83
N ILE A 353 -10.38 28.43 13.95
CA ILE A 353 -11.51 28.44 14.89
C ILE A 353 -11.01 28.43 16.34
N GLU A 354 -10.01 27.61 16.66
CA GLU A 354 -9.45 27.55 18.02
C GLU A 354 -8.80 28.87 18.43
N THR A 355 -8.06 29.52 17.53
CA THR A 355 -7.48 30.84 17.82
C THR A 355 -8.57 31.90 18.03
N LYS A 356 -9.64 31.88 17.24
CA LYS A 356 -10.81 32.76 17.45
C LYS A 356 -11.54 32.48 18.75
N LYS A 357 -11.68 31.21 19.16
CA LYS A 357 -12.25 30.84 20.46
C LYS A 357 -11.42 31.40 21.61
N LYS A 358 -10.09 31.24 21.58
CA LYS A 358 -9.18 31.83 22.57
C LYS A 358 -9.29 33.35 22.63
N GLN A 359 -9.38 34.02 21.47
CA GLN A 359 -9.60 35.48 21.41
C GLN A 359 -10.94 35.87 22.06
N LEU A 360 -12.01 35.12 21.80
CA LEU A 360 -13.33 35.38 22.40
C LEU A 360 -13.32 35.17 23.92
N GLU A 361 -12.67 34.13 24.43
CA GLU A 361 -12.52 33.89 25.87
C GLU A 361 -11.79 35.05 26.56
N MET A 362 -10.71 35.56 25.95
CA MET A 362 -9.99 36.73 26.45
C MET A 362 -10.88 37.98 26.50
N ILE A 363 -11.63 38.26 25.42
CA ILE A 363 -12.57 39.39 25.37
C ILE A 363 -13.68 39.24 26.44
N GLN A 364 -14.18 38.03 26.67
CA GLN A 364 -15.18 37.77 27.71
C GLN A 364 -14.63 38.04 29.12
N LEU A 365 -13.38 37.62 29.39
CA LEU A 365 -12.71 37.90 30.66
C LEU A 365 -12.50 39.41 30.86
N ASP A 366 -12.06 40.13 29.83
CA ASP A 366 -11.89 41.59 29.92
C ASP A 366 -13.23 42.30 30.10
N ARG A 367 -14.29 41.83 29.43
CA ARG A 367 -15.65 42.34 29.64
C ARG A 367 -16.14 42.08 31.07
N ALA A 368 -15.84 40.91 31.65
CA ALA A 368 -16.19 40.61 33.03
C ALA A 368 -15.44 41.53 34.01
N LYS A 369 -14.12 41.69 33.85
CA LYS A 369 -13.31 42.64 34.63
C LYS A 369 -13.81 44.07 34.52
N GLY A 370 -14.19 44.51 33.31
CA GLY A 370 -14.77 45.82 33.07
C GLY A 370 -16.09 46.02 33.84
N ARG A 371 -16.98 45.03 33.83
CA ARG A 371 -18.23 45.07 34.63
C ARG A 371 -17.93 45.14 36.13
N GLU A 372 -16.97 44.36 36.63
CA GLU A 372 -16.58 44.40 38.04
C GLU A 372 -16.00 45.76 38.44
N ALA A 373 -15.18 46.37 37.59
CA ALA A 373 -14.64 47.71 37.82
C ALA A 373 -15.76 48.76 37.92
N VAL A 374 -16.69 48.76 36.97
CA VAL A 374 -17.86 49.66 36.98
C VAL A 374 -18.72 49.45 38.22
N MET A 375 -18.95 48.20 38.63
CA MET A 375 -19.72 47.89 39.84
C MET A 375 -19.02 48.39 41.11
N ARG A 376 -17.69 48.24 41.21
CA ARG A 376 -16.88 48.77 42.33
C ARG A 376 -16.92 50.30 42.38
N GLU A 377 -16.76 50.97 41.24
CA GLU A 377 -16.88 52.43 41.18
C GLU A 377 -18.27 52.91 41.55
N ARG A 378 -19.32 52.25 41.05
CA ARG A 378 -20.71 52.58 41.42
C ARG A 378 -20.93 52.48 42.92
N GLN A 379 -20.42 51.43 43.56
CA GLN A 379 -20.50 51.27 45.02
C GLN A 379 -19.72 52.36 45.74
N SER A 380 -18.53 52.72 45.27
CA SER A 380 -17.71 53.81 45.82
C SER A 380 -18.42 55.17 45.72
N ILE A 381 -18.95 55.50 44.54
CA ILE A 381 -19.73 56.72 44.32
C ILE A 381 -20.98 56.75 45.19
N GLN A 382 -21.69 55.62 45.32
CA GLN A 382 -22.85 55.52 46.21
C GLN A 382 -22.47 55.74 47.67
N ALA A 383 -21.36 55.17 48.15
CA ALA A 383 -20.87 55.40 49.49
C ALA A 383 -20.50 56.87 49.72
N MET A 384 -19.76 57.48 48.79
CA MET A 384 -19.42 58.91 48.84
C MET A 384 -20.66 59.81 48.81
N ARG A 385 -21.68 59.49 48.01
CA ARG A 385 -22.95 60.23 48.01
C ARG A 385 -23.66 60.14 49.36
N LYS A 386 -23.65 58.97 50.00
CA LYS A 386 -24.23 58.80 51.34
C LYS A 386 -23.50 59.65 52.38
N THR A 387 -22.17 59.65 52.39
CA THR A 387 -21.39 60.45 53.35
C THR A 387 -21.66 61.95 53.18
N VAL A 388 -21.68 62.44 51.94
CA VAL A 388 -22.01 63.86 51.65
C VAL A 388 -23.43 64.22 52.11
N LEU A 389 -24.42 63.35 51.84
CA LEU A 389 -25.79 63.58 52.29
C LEU A 389 -25.91 63.58 53.82
N GLU A 390 -25.18 62.71 54.51
CA GLU A 390 -25.14 62.66 55.97
C GLU A 390 -24.47 63.88 56.59
N GLU A 391 -23.36 64.36 56.01
CA GLU A 391 -22.69 65.61 56.40
C GLU A 391 -23.62 66.81 56.25
N ARG A 392 -24.32 66.92 55.10
CA ARG A 392 -25.31 67.99 54.89
C ARG A 392 -26.47 67.90 55.88
N ARG A 393 -27.00 66.70 56.15
CA ARG A 393 -28.02 66.50 57.20
C ARG A 393 -27.50 66.94 58.58
N ARG A 394 -26.22 66.71 58.88
CA ARG A 394 -25.58 67.16 60.13
C ARG A 394 -25.47 68.69 60.18
N GLN A 395 -25.05 69.34 59.10
CA GLN A 395 -25.00 70.80 59.00
C GLN A 395 -26.40 71.42 59.16
N ARG A 396 -27.42 70.88 58.48
CA ARG A 396 -28.81 71.36 58.64
C ARG A 396 -29.31 71.19 60.07
N ARG A 397 -28.99 70.09 60.75
CA ARG A 397 -29.30 69.92 62.19
C ARG A 397 -28.64 71.00 63.05
N GLN A 398 -27.38 71.35 62.77
CA GLN A 398 -26.67 72.42 63.47
C GLN A 398 -27.33 73.79 63.23
N TRP A 399 -27.67 74.13 61.99
CA TRP A 399 -28.38 75.37 61.67
C TRP A 399 -29.75 75.44 62.33
N ILE A 400 -30.52 74.34 62.30
CA ILE A 400 -31.82 74.27 62.98
C ILE A 400 -31.66 74.52 64.49
N HIS A 401 -30.63 73.96 65.10
CA HIS A 401 -30.34 74.18 66.52
C HIS A 401 -30.02 75.66 66.80
N GLN A 402 -29.16 76.28 66.00
CA GLN A 402 -28.84 77.70 66.10
C GLN A 402 -30.08 78.60 65.92
N ILE A 403 -30.94 78.30 64.94
CA ILE A 403 -32.20 79.04 64.72
C ILE A 403 -33.13 78.89 65.93
N ARG A 404 -33.26 77.69 66.50
CA ARG A 404 -34.07 77.47 67.71
C ARG A 404 -33.52 78.25 68.91
N GLU A 405 -32.20 78.27 69.11
CA GLU A 405 -31.58 79.07 70.17
C GLU A 405 -31.81 80.57 69.98
N MET A 406 -31.71 81.07 68.75
CA MET A 406 -32.02 82.48 68.44
C MET A 406 -33.50 82.79 68.70
N ASN A 407 -34.42 81.94 68.23
CA ASN A 407 -35.86 82.09 68.47
C ASN A 407 -36.17 82.10 69.97
N ALA A 408 -35.54 81.23 70.75
CA ALA A 408 -35.70 81.20 72.21
C ALA A 408 -35.20 82.49 72.88
N LYS A 409 -34.04 83.02 72.45
CA LYS A 409 -33.52 84.32 72.95
C LYS A 409 -34.45 85.47 72.61
N VAL A 410 -35.02 85.51 71.39
CA VAL A 410 -35.98 86.54 70.97
C VAL A 410 -37.25 86.46 71.82
N LEU A 411 -37.80 85.26 72.03
CA LEU A 411 -38.96 85.06 72.91
C LEU A 411 -38.67 85.48 74.36
N GLU A 412 -37.48 85.20 74.87
CA GLU A 412 -37.08 85.57 76.23
C GLU A 412 -36.90 87.09 76.37
N GLN A 413 -36.32 87.77 75.37
CA GLN A 413 -36.26 89.23 75.34
C GLN A 413 -37.67 89.85 75.34
N VAL A 414 -38.60 89.29 74.56
CA VAL A 414 -40.00 89.75 74.54
C VAL A 414 -40.67 89.52 75.90
N ARG A 415 -40.41 88.38 76.57
CA ARG A 415 -40.91 88.13 77.93
C ARG A 415 -40.35 89.11 78.96
N LEU A 416 -39.05 89.37 78.93
CA LEU A 416 -38.41 90.33 79.84
C LEU A 416 -38.98 91.74 79.65
N LEU A 417 -39.20 92.16 78.39
CA LEU A 417 -39.87 93.43 78.10
C LEU A 417 -41.31 93.46 78.66
N ALA A 418 -42.06 92.36 78.54
CA ALA A 418 -43.39 92.25 79.13
C ALA A 418 -43.36 92.28 80.67
N GLU A 419 -42.35 91.69 81.31
CA GLU A 419 -42.16 91.74 82.76
C GLU A 419 -41.71 93.11 83.27
N GLU A 420 -40.84 93.80 82.54
CA GLU A 420 -40.43 95.18 82.84
C GLU A 420 -41.63 96.14 82.78
N ARG A 421 -42.50 95.98 81.77
CA ARG A 421 -43.77 96.74 81.68
C ARG A 421 -44.68 96.48 82.88
N LYS A 422 -44.82 95.22 83.31
CA LYS A 422 -45.56 94.85 84.54
C LYS A 422 -44.98 95.51 85.79
N LYS A 423 -43.65 95.55 85.94
CA LYS A 423 -42.96 96.19 87.08
C LYS A 423 -43.16 97.72 87.08
N LYS A 424 -43.21 98.35 85.90
CA LYS A 424 -43.45 99.80 85.72
C LYS A 424 -44.94 100.21 85.83
N ARG A 425 -45.88 99.26 85.98
CA ARG A 425 -47.36 99.45 86.00
C ARG A 425 -47.93 100.07 84.72
N GLU A 426 -47.25 99.91 83.58
CA GLU A 426 -47.73 100.34 82.28
C GLU A 426 -48.62 99.25 81.66
N GLN A 427 -49.81 99.61 81.15
CA GLN A 427 -50.67 98.66 80.42
C GLN A 427 -50.17 98.52 78.97
N ALA A 428 -50.00 97.29 78.50
CA ALA A 428 -49.65 97.03 77.11
C ALA A 428 -50.72 97.62 76.18
N THR A 429 -50.29 98.28 75.10
CA THR A 429 -51.26 98.75 74.10
C THR A 429 -51.77 97.56 73.29
N ALA A 430 -53.04 97.59 72.86
CA ALA A 430 -53.62 96.49 72.08
C ALA A 430 -52.84 96.15 70.80
N LYS A 431 -52.07 97.11 70.26
CA LYS A 431 -51.18 96.90 69.10
C LYS A 431 -49.92 96.12 69.46
N GLU A 432 -49.34 96.35 70.63
CA GLU A 432 -48.16 95.63 71.11
C GLU A 432 -48.51 94.18 71.48
N ASP A 433 -49.62 93.96 72.19
CA ASP A 433 -50.10 92.59 72.51
C ASP A 433 -50.44 91.79 71.24
N ALA A 434 -50.96 92.46 70.21
CA ALA A 434 -51.20 91.82 68.91
C ALA A 434 -49.88 91.48 68.20
N ALA A 435 -48.86 92.36 68.28
CA ALA A 435 -47.54 92.14 67.70
C ALA A 435 -46.77 91.01 68.41
N GLU A 436 -46.83 90.91 69.74
CA GLU A 436 -46.21 89.81 70.50
C GLU A 436 -46.86 88.46 70.17
N ARG A 437 -48.20 88.43 70.05
CA ARG A 437 -48.93 87.22 69.63
C ARG A 437 -48.63 86.83 68.19
N ALA A 438 -48.51 87.80 67.28
CA ALA A 438 -48.12 87.56 65.90
C ALA A 438 -46.69 87.00 65.80
N LEU A 439 -45.73 87.61 66.50
CA LEU A 439 -44.34 87.14 66.54
C LEU A 439 -44.21 85.73 67.10
N ALA A 440 -44.93 85.41 68.19
CA ALA A 440 -44.95 84.07 68.76
C ALA A 440 -45.58 83.04 67.80
N ALA A 441 -46.62 83.44 67.05
CA ALA A 441 -47.24 82.60 66.02
C ALA A 441 -46.29 82.35 64.84
N ASP A 442 -45.56 83.38 64.39
CA ASP A 442 -44.57 83.29 63.30
C ASP A 442 -43.39 82.40 63.70
N ILE A 443 -42.85 82.55 64.92
CA ILE A 443 -41.80 81.69 65.45
C ILE A 443 -42.28 80.23 65.51
N LYS A 444 -43.51 79.99 65.97
CA LYS A 444 -44.11 78.64 66.02
C LYS A 444 -44.30 78.06 64.61
N MET A 445 -44.66 78.90 63.64
CA MET A 445 -44.78 78.50 62.24
C MET A 445 -43.41 78.10 61.68
N ILE A 446 -42.37 78.92 61.90
CA ILE A 446 -40.98 78.62 61.49
C ILE A 446 -40.51 77.30 62.12
N GLU A 447 -40.71 77.12 63.43
CA GLU A 447 -40.33 75.89 64.14
C GLU A 447 -41.02 74.63 63.59
N GLY A 448 -42.24 74.75 63.07
CA GLY A 448 -42.95 73.67 62.38
C GLY A 448 -42.34 73.26 61.03
N TYR A 449 -41.66 74.19 60.34
CA TYR A 449 -40.99 73.91 59.07
C TYR A 449 -39.55 73.39 59.23
N LEU A 450 -38.85 73.76 60.31
CA LEU A 450 -37.44 73.39 60.53
C LEU A 450 -37.16 71.87 60.41
N PRO A 451 -37.96 70.94 60.99
CA PRO A 451 -37.71 69.50 60.84
C PRO A 451 -37.80 69.01 59.39
N LYS A 452 -38.66 69.60 58.56
CA LYS A 452 -38.87 69.21 57.16
C LYS A 452 -37.65 69.53 56.29
N LEU A 453 -36.81 70.48 56.71
CA LEU A 453 -35.56 70.84 56.03
C LEU A 453 -34.48 69.75 56.14
N ILE A 454 -34.55 68.86 57.14
CA ILE A 454 -33.58 67.75 57.29
C ILE A 454 -33.82 66.67 56.24
N SER A 455 -35.07 66.46 55.83
CA SER A 455 -35.49 65.42 54.88
C SER A 455 -35.49 65.85 53.41
N LEU A 456 -35.28 67.14 53.12
CA LEU A 456 -35.22 67.63 51.74
C LEU A 456 -33.99 67.07 51.00
N GLU A 457 -34.21 66.31 49.93
CA GLU A 457 -33.15 65.90 49.02
C GLU A 457 -32.71 67.10 48.16
N ASP A 458 -31.40 67.30 48.00
CA ASP A 458 -30.83 68.50 47.33
C ASP A 458 -30.90 68.45 45.80
N ILE A 459 -31.47 67.40 45.21
CA ILE A 459 -31.55 67.26 43.76
C ILE A 459 -32.93 67.75 43.32
N PRO A 460 -33.06 68.91 42.67
CA PRO A 460 -34.25 69.22 41.90
C PRO A 460 -34.27 68.26 40.72
N VAL A 461 -34.86 67.08 40.90
CA VAL A 461 -35.14 66.17 39.79
C VAL A 461 -36.32 66.81 39.07
N ASN A 462 -36.08 67.42 37.91
CA ASN A 462 -37.18 67.71 37.00
C ASN A 462 -37.70 66.34 36.50
N PRO A 463 -38.87 65.87 36.99
CA PRO A 463 -39.33 64.52 36.68
C PRO A 463 -39.66 64.36 35.20
N GLU A 464 -39.98 65.45 34.51
CA GLU A 464 -40.33 65.46 33.09
C GLU A 464 -39.09 65.22 32.21
N GLU A 465 -38.00 65.97 32.44
CA GLU A 465 -36.75 65.79 31.69
C GLU A 465 -36.15 64.39 31.92
N THR A 466 -36.21 63.90 33.17
CA THR A 466 -35.75 62.54 33.50
C THR A 466 -36.61 61.47 32.84
N GLY A 467 -37.92 61.71 32.71
CA GLY A 467 -38.85 60.85 31.99
C GLY A 467 -38.63 60.84 30.48
N ILE A 468 -38.36 62.00 29.88
CA ILE A 468 -38.07 62.14 28.44
C ILE A 468 -36.77 61.40 28.08
N ILE A 469 -35.71 61.60 28.86
CA ILE A 469 -34.42 60.93 28.63
C ILE A 469 -34.56 59.41 28.73
N ARG A 470 -35.30 58.89 29.73
CA ARG A 470 -35.53 57.44 29.85
C ARG A 470 -36.26 56.88 28.62
N ARG A 471 -37.33 57.54 28.16
CA ARG A 471 -38.07 57.09 26.98
C ARG A 471 -37.20 57.09 25.71
N GLN A 472 -36.35 58.10 25.53
CA GLN A 472 -35.40 58.13 24.41
C GLN A 472 -34.40 56.98 24.45
N PHE A 473 -33.87 56.64 25.63
CA PHE A 473 -33.01 55.47 25.76
C PHE A 473 -33.75 54.17 25.50
N ASP A 474 -34.95 54.00 26.06
CA ASP A 474 -35.77 52.80 25.85
C ASP A 474 -36.15 52.63 24.37
N GLU A 475 -36.46 53.73 23.66
CA GLU A 475 -36.70 53.74 22.21
C GLU A 475 -35.45 53.33 21.40
N VAL A 476 -34.27 53.85 21.75
CA VAL A 476 -33.02 53.46 21.07
C VAL A 476 -32.69 51.97 21.33
N PHE A 477 -32.85 51.49 22.57
CA PHE A 477 -32.59 50.09 22.90
C PHE A 477 -33.56 49.15 22.20
N THR A 478 -34.85 49.51 22.10
CA THR A 478 -35.83 48.69 21.38
C THR A 478 -35.58 48.67 19.87
N GLN A 479 -35.14 49.79 19.28
CA GLN A 479 -34.72 49.82 17.87
C GLN A 479 -33.48 48.97 17.61
N GLU A 480 -32.47 49.03 18.48
CA GLU A 480 -31.27 48.19 18.37
C GLU A 480 -31.60 46.70 18.54
N GLU A 481 -32.47 46.36 19.50
CA GLU A 481 -32.92 44.99 19.71
C GLU A 481 -33.66 44.43 18.49
N GLN A 482 -34.59 45.20 17.91
CA GLN A 482 -35.29 44.82 16.68
C GLN A 482 -34.32 44.64 15.51
N THR A 483 -33.35 45.53 15.37
CA THR A 483 -32.32 45.43 14.32
C THR A 483 -31.45 44.18 14.50
N TYR A 484 -31.11 43.83 15.74
CA TYR A 484 -30.34 42.63 16.05
C TYR A 484 -31.14 41.36 15.77
N LEU A 485 -32.41 41.32 16.16
CA LEU A 485 -33.31 40.19 15.90
C LEU A 485 -33.50 39.96 14.40
N ALA A 486 -33.70 41.03 13.62
CA ALA A 486 -33.82 40.96 12.16
C ALA A 486 -32.56 40.35 11.52
N ARG A 487 -31.36 40.80 11.92
CA ARG A 487 -30.08 40.22 11.43
C ARG A 487 -29.93 38.74 11.80
N LEU A 488 -30.40 38.36 12.99
CA LEU A 488 -30.34 36.99 13.47
C LEU A 488 -31.29 36.08 12.68
N GLU A 489 -32.48 36.57 12.30
CA GLU A 489 -33.39 35.88 11.38
C GLU A 489 -32.83 35.77 9.96
N GLU A 490 -32.19 36.81 9.44
CA GLU A 490 -31.51 36.76 8.14
C GLU A 490 -30.42 35.67 8.13
N GLU A 491 -29.56 35.62 9.14
CA GLU A 491 -28.51 34.60 9.25
C GLU A 491 -29.08 33.19 9.44
N LYS A 492 -30.17 33.03 10.22
CA LYS A 492 -30.89 31.75 10.29
C LYS A 492 -31.43 31.33 8.92
N SER A 493 -32.06 32.23 8.19
CA SER A 493 -32.60 31.95 6.86
C SER A 493 -31.50 31.56 5.86
N ARG A 494 -30.32 32.21 5.96
CA ARG A 494 -29.14 31.89 5.17
C ARG A 494 -28.61 30.50 5.48
N LYS A 495 -28.52 30.15 6.78
CA LYS A 495 -28.11 28.82 7.23
C LYS A 495 -29.06 27.74 6.71
N GLU A 496 -30.37 27.92 6.84
CA GLU A 496 -31.36 26.95 6.33
C GLU A 496 -31.27 26.77 4.82
N LYS A 497 -31.06 27.85 4.04
CA LYS A 497 -30.87 27.75 2.59
C LYS A 497 -29.63 26.93 2.23
N LEU A 498 -28.53 27.11 2.96
CA LEU A 498 -27.30 26.35 2.78
C LEU A 498 -27.50 24.87 3.16
N GLU A 499 -28.17 24.59 4.27
CA GLU A 499 -28.49 23.22 4.70
C GLU A 499 -29.37 22.50 3.67
N ARG A 500 -30.43 23.16 3.16
CA ARG A 500 -31.26 22.63 2.08
C ARG A 500 -30.46 22.38 0.81
N GLY A 501 -29.56 23.30 0.44
CA GLY A 501 -28.68 23.14 -0.73
C GLY A 501 -27.73 21.94 -0.59
N LEU A 502 -27.15 21.74 0.60
CA LEU A 502 -26.31 20.59 0.89
C LEU A 502 -27.08 19.28 0.86
N GLU A 503 -28.32 19.27 1.35
CA GLU A 503 -29.15 18.07 1.32
C GLU A 503 -29.52 17.67 -0.11
N VAL A 504 -29.89 18.64 -0.96
CA VAL A 504 -30.12 18.39 -2.39
C VAL A 504 -28.87 17.85 -3.09
N TYR A 505 -27.68 18.38 -2.74
CA TYR A 505 -26.42 17.88 -3.28
C TYR A 505 -26.14 16.44 -2.86
N ARG A 506 -26.35 16.10 -1.58
CA ARG A 506 -26.21 14.72 -1.08
C ARG A 506 -27.19 13.77 -1.78
N GLN A 507 -28.44 14.19 -1.93
CA GLN A 507 -29.46 13.40 -2.63
C GLN A 507 -29.02 13.10 -4.07
N ARG A 508 -28.54 14.11 -4.82
CA ARG A 508 -28.02 13.92 -6.17
C ARG A 508 -26.84 12.93 -6.22
N MET A 509 -25.89 13.05 -5.30
CA MET A 509 -24.75 12.13 -5.25
C MET A 509 -25.18 10.68 -4.97
N LEU A 510 -26.20 10.49 -4.12
CA LEU A 510 -26.79 9.18 -3.85
C LEU A 510 -27.54 8.65 -5.08
N ASP A 511 -28.32 9.48 -5.76
CA ASP A 511 -29.05 9.12 -6.97
C ASP A 511 -28.08 8.72 -8.10
N ASP A 512 -26.99 9.47 -8.29
CA ASP A 512 -25.93 9.14 -9.26
C ASP A 512 -25.24 7.80 -8.93
N TYR A 513 -25.01 7.52 -7.65
CA TYR A 513 -24.43 6.26 -7.20
C TYR A 513 -25.39 5.08 -7.44
N VAL A 514 -26.68 5.26 -7.13
CA VAL A 514 -27.72 4.26 -7.38
C VAL A 514 -27.90 4.01 -8.88
N ALA A 515 -27.90 5.06 -9.71
CA ALA A 515 -27.98 4.96 -11.16
C ALA A 515 -26.81 4.14 -11.72
N LYS A 516 -25.57 4.43 -11.32
CA LYS A 516 -24.38 3.66 -11.72
C LYS A 516 -24.44 2.20 -11.25
N LYS A 517 -25.00 1.94 -10.07
CA LYS A 517 -25.17 0.56 -9.58
C LYS A 517 -26.20 -0.20 -10.42
N ASN A 518 -27.32 0.43 -10.75
CA ASN A 518 -28.36 -0.17 -11.58
C ASN A 518 -27.90 -0.42 -13.01
N GLU A 519 -27.10 0.49 -13.58
CA GLU A 519 -26.47 0.30 -14.90
C GLU A 519 -25.55 -0.94 -14.90
N LYS A 520 -24.71 -1.09 -13.87
CA LYS A 520 -23.85 -2.29 -13.72
C LYS A 520 -24.64 -3.58 -13.56
N LEU A 521 -25.76 -3.55 -12.84
CA LEU A 521 -26.65 -4.71 -12.70
C LEU A 521 -27.29 -5.07 -14.04
N HIS A 522 -27.78 -4.08 -14.77
CA HIS A 522 -28.40 -4.29 -16.08
C HIS A 522 -27.40 -4.85 -17.11
N ASP A 523 -26.16 -4.34 -17.11
CA ASP A 523 -25.05 -4.88 -17.91
C ASP A 523 -24.71 -6.33 -17.56
N ALA A 524 -24.87 -6.72 -16.29
CA ALA A 524 -24.65 -8.10 -15.85
C ALA A 524 -25.78 -9.02 -16.30
N GLU A 525 -27.04 -8.59 -16.16
CA GLU A 525 -28.23 -9.32 -16.62
C GLU A 525 -28.20 -9.54 -18.15
N THR A 526 -27.83 -8.52 -18.93
CA THR A 526 -27.70 -8.66 -20.39
C THR A 526 -26.60 -9.64 -20.78
N LYS A 527 -25.47 -9.64 -20.07
CA LYS A 527 -24.41 -10.65 -20.28
C LYS A 527 -24.85 -12.05 -19.89
N GLU A 528 -25.59 -12.20 -18.80
CA GLU A 528 -26.16 -13.48 -18.39
C GLU A 528 -27.12 -14.02 -19.46
N HIS A 529 -28.07 -13.20 -19.92
CA HIS A 529 -28.98 -13.59 -21.00
C HIS A 529 -28.25 -13.96 -22.29
N HIS A 530 -27.19 -13.23 -22.66
CA HIS A 530 -26.38 -13.55 -23.82
C HIS A 530 -25.65 -14.89 -23.65
N LEU A 531 -25.08 -15.15 -22.46
CA LEU A 531 -24.43 -16.43 -22.15
C LEU A 531 -25.43 -17.59 -22.13
N SER A 532 -26.62 -17.42 -21.55
CA SER A 532 -27.69 -18.42 -21.59
C SER A 532 -28.11 -18.71 -23.04
N SER A 533 -28.26 -17.68 -23.88
CA SER A 533 -28.57 -17.87 -25.30
C SER A 533 -27.48 -18.62 -26.07
N LEU A 534 -26.20 -18.40 -25.74
CA LEU A 534 -25.09 -19.14 -26.33
C LEU A 534 -25.08 -20.61 -25.86
N VAL A 535 -25.40 -20.85 -24.59
CA VAL A 535 -25.54 -22.22 -24.05
C VAL A 535 -26.67 -22.96 -24.75
N ASP A 536 -27.82 -22.32 -24.96
CA ASP A 536 -28.97 -22.91 -25.66
C ASP A 536 -28.67 -23.19 -27.15
N GLN A 537 -27.79 -22.42 -27.78
CA GLN A 537 -27.30 -22.68 -29.15
C GLN A 537 -26.27 -23.81 -29.25
N VAL A 538 -25.59 -24.16 -28.16
CA VAL A 538 -24.61 -25.25 -28.14
C VAL A 538 -25.27 -26.58 -27.75
N LEU A 539 -26.36 -26.53 -26.99
CA LEU A 539 -27.09 -27.71 -26.51
C LEU A 539 -28.20 -28.20 -27.44
N ASN A 540 -28.67 -27.38 -28.38
CA ASN A 540 -29.57 -27.76 -29.48
C ASN A 540 -28.77 -27.87 -30.79
#